data_AF-A0A954QYU4-F1
#
_entry.id   AF-A0A954QYU4-F1
#
_cell.length_a   1.000
_cell.length_b   1.000
_cell.length_c   1.000
_cell.angle_alpha   90.00
_cell.angle_beta   90.00
_cell.angle_gamma   90.00
#
_symmetry.space_group_name_H-M   'P 1'
#
loop_
_entity.id
_entity.type
_entity.pdbx_description
1 polymer ?
#
loop_
_entity_poly.entity_id
_entity_poly.type
_entity_poly.pdbx_seq_one_letter_code
_entity_poly.pdbx_strand_id
1 'polypeptide(L)'
;MSQPPDSSSPADDQPGKNAADSQPQPVRDVLPPVQPPTAGFLLQLFLIPLVIVSIIVLVWLMFSWLVHMGSDPKQIVRDLQTLDESSWQKAYTLSNMLRNPDHEELRDDAELAGEIAAVLGEELESADASEPRIRLRVFLAKALGEFRVLGGLPVLVRAAETEREAEERHVRLAAIESIAVLAVNAGEERVR
;
A
#
# COMPACT_ATOMS: atom_id res chain seq x y z
N MET A 1 74.64 42.81 -58.61
CA MET A 1 74.32 42.92 -60.05
C MET A 1 72.84 42.65 -60.21
N SER A 2 72.05 43.69 -60.44
CA SER A 2 70.62 43.60 -60.73
C SER A 2 70.42 43.92 -62.20
N GLN A 3 69.64 43.11 -62.90
CA GLN A 3 69.13 43.44 -64.24
C GLN A 3 67.69 42.93 -64.38
N PRO A 4 66.82 43.67 -65.10
CA PRO A 4 65.34 43.58 -65.09
C PRO A 4 64.87 42.92 -66.41
N PRO A 5 63.78 43.27 -67.14
CA PRO A 5 62.49 43.96 -66.85
C PRO A 5 61.22 43.28 -67.49
N ASP A 6 60.05 43.83 -67.16
CA ASP A 6 58.83 44.15 -67.93
C ASP A 6 58.29 43.31 -69.12
N SER A 7 56.96 43.14 -69.14
CA SER A 7 56.02 43.74 -70.14
C SER A 7 54.68 42.95 -70.21
N SER A 8 53.52 43.53 -69.86
CA SER A 8 52.58 44.31 -70.71
C SER A 8 51.47 43.46 -71.40
N SER A 9 50.20 43.73 -71.04
CA SER A 9 48.93 43.30 -71.70
C SER A 9 48.71 44.08 -73.04
N PRO A 10 47.75 43.75 -73.98
CA PRO A 10 46.29 43.68 -73.74
C PRO A 10 45.38 42.83 -74.72
N ALA A 11 44.10 42.67 -74.31
CA ALA A 11 42.79 42.69 -75.02
C ALA A 11 42.40 41.82 -76.26
N ASP A 12 41.21 41.21 -76.12
CA ASP A 12 40.07 40.94 -77.05
C ASP A 12 40.24 40.18 -78.39
N ASP A 13 39.47 39.09 -78.59
CA ASP A 13 38.23 39.03 -79.43
C ASP A 13 37.79 37.56 -79.70
N GLN A 14 36.48 37.26 -79.69
CA GLN A 14 35.86 35.91 -79.90
C GLN A 14 35.64 35.62 -81.42
N PRO A 15 34.79 34.68 -81.96
CA PRO A 15 34.03 33.51 -81.44
C PRO A 15 33.99 32.24 -82.37
N GLY A 16 33.36 31.12 -81.93
CA GLY A 16 32.58 30.26 -82.87
C GLY A 16 32.72 28.72 -82.85
N LYS A 17 31.62 28.06 -82.45
CA LYS A 17 30.99 26.80 -82.95
C LYS A 17 31.73 25.45 -82.88
N ASN A 18 31.12 24.48 -82.17
CA ASN A 18 30.36 23.39 -82.80
C ASN A 18 29.45 22.67 -81.78
N ALA A 19 28.21 22.42 -82.20
CA ALA A 19 27.19 21.66 -81.48
C ALA A 19 27.26 20.18 -81.91
N ALA A 20 27.29 19.27 -80.94
CA ALA A 20 26.73 17.91 -80.99
C ALA A 20 27.10 17.17 -79.69
N ASP A 21 26.17 17.08 -78.73
CA ASP A 21 25.60 15.82 -78.28
C ASP A 21 24.74 16.04 -77.04
N SER A 22 23.45 15.76 -77.18
CA SER A 22 22.52 15.65 -76.07
C SER A 22 22.54 14.21 -75.56
N GLN A 23 23.12 13.98 -74.39
CA GLN A 23 22.87 12.77 -73.60
C GLN A 23 22.20 13.15 -72.28
N PRO A 24 21.02 12.59 -71.95
CA PRO A 24 20.39 12.80 -70.66
C PRO A 24 21.17 12.03 -69.59
N GLN A 25 21.90 12.74 -68.73
CA GLN A 25 22.53 12.16 -67.54
C GLN A 25 21.43 11.80 -66.53
N PRO A 26 21.33 10.55 -66.06
CA PRO A 26 20.34 10.16 -65.07
C PRO A 26 20.66 10.86 -63.75
N VAL A 27 19.69 11.60 -63.21
CA VAL A 27 19.75 12.13 -61.85
C VAL A 27 19.80 10.91 -60.92
N ARG A 28 21.00 10.53 -60.50
CA ARG A 28 21.20 9.47 -59.51
C ARG A 28 20.70 10.03 -58.18
N ASP A 29 19.58 9.47 -57.72
CA ASP A 29 19.15 9.52 -56.34
C ASP A 29 20.29 9.00 -55.46
N VAL A 30 21.02 9.90 -54.80
CA VAL A 30 22.04 9.56 -53.81
C VAL A 30 21.56 10.07 -52.47
N LEU A 31 20.60 9.34 -51.87
CA LEU A 31 20.34 9.49 -50.45
C LEU A 31 21.57 8.95 -49.69
N PRO A 32 22.15 9.72 -48.76
CA PRO A 32 23.30 9.26 -47.99
C PRO A 32 22.94 7.96 -47.25
N PRO A 33 23.85 6.98 -47.19
CA PRO A 33 23.56 5.68 -46.58
C PRO A 33 23.22 5.86 -45.11
N VAL A 34 21.98 5.51 -44.73
CA VAL A 34 21.55 5.47 -43.33
C VAL A 34 22.28 4.32 -42.63
N GLN A 35 23.16 4.65 -41.70
CA GLN A 35 23.84 3.65 -40.89
C GLN A 35 22.88 3.21 -39.78
N PRO A 36 22.58 1.90 -39.66
CA PRO A 36 21.71 1.41 -38.60
C PRO A 36 22.36 1.70 -37.24
N PRO A 37 21.59 2.12 -36.23
CA PRO A 37 22.11 2.41 -34.90
C PRO A 37 22.81 1.19 -34.31
N THR A 38 23.94 1.42 -33.65
CA THR A 38 24.75 0.37 -33.02
C THR A 38 23.92 -0.43 -32.02
N ALA A 39 24.10 -1.76 -32.00
CA ALA A 39 23.35 -2.67 -31.11
C ALA A 39 23.43 -2.29 -29.62
N GLY A 40 24.53 -1.65 -29.19
CA GLY A 40 24.68 -1.12 -27.83
C GLY A 40 23.70 0.01 -27.48
N PHE A 41 23.31 0.84 -28.44
CA PHE A 41 22.33 1.91 -28.24
C PHE A 41 20.92 1.35 -28.01
N LEU A 42 20.54 0.31 -28.76
CA LEU A 42 19.27 -0.41 -28.55
C LEU A 42 19.24 -1.09 -27.19
N LEU A 43 20.34 -1.73 -26.77
CA LEU A 43 20.42 -2.35 -25.43
C LEU A 43 20.29 -1.31 -24.31
N GLN A 44 20.98 -0.16 -24.43
CA GLN A 44 20.93 0.92 -23.45
C GLN A 44 19.54 1.55 -23.33
N LEU A 45 18.80 1.68 -24.44
CA LEU A 45 17.44 2.22 -24.47
C LEU A 45 16.46 1.38 -23.65
N PHE A 46 16.66 0.07 -23.53
CA PHE A 46 15.83 -0.81 -22.70
C PHE A 46 16.40 -1.05 -21.30
N LEU A 47 17.73 -1.11 -21.17
CA LEU A 47 18.40 -1.42 -19.91
C LEU A 47 18.19 -0.32 -18.87
N ILE A 48 18.38 0.95 -19.24
CA ILE A 48 18.25 2.07 -18.29
C ILE A 48 16.81 2.17 -17.76
N PRO A 49 15.76 2.18 -18.60
CA PRO A 49 14.38 2.17 -18.11
C PRO A 49 14.05 0.93 -17.27
N LEU A 50 14.52 -0.26 -17.67
CA LEU A 50 14.28 -1.50 -16.92
C LEU A 50 14.86 -1.44 -15.50
N VAL A 51 16.09 -0.94 -15.36
CA VAL A 51 16.75 -0.79 -14.06
C VAL A 51 15.97 0.17 -13.16
N ILE A 52 15.50 1.30 -13.69
CA ILE A 52 14.71 2.27 -12.92
C ILE A 52 13.40 1.64 -12.43
N VAL A 53 12.66 0.97 -13.32
CA VAL A 53 11.41 0.28 -12.95
C VAL A 53 11.66 -0.81 -11.91
N SER A 54 12.74 -1.58 -12.08
CA SER A 54 13.14 -2.63 -11.13
C SER A 54 13.40 -2.06 -9.73
N ILE A 55 14.13 -0.95 -9.63
CA ILE A 55 14.40 -0.28 -8.34
C ILE A 55 13.08 0.23 -7.72
N ILE A 56 12.21 0.84 -8.51
CA ILE A 56 10.90 1.33 -8.01
C ILE A 56 10.05 0.17 -7.48
N VAL A 57 9.97 -0.95 -8.20
CA VAL A 57 9.23 -2.14 -7.77
C VAL A 57 9.85 -2.75 -6.52
N LEU A 58 11.18 -2.78 -6.41
CA LEU A 58 11.87 -3.30 -5.23
C LEU A 58 11.58 -2.46 -3.99
N VAL A 59 11.68 -1.14 -4.11
CA VAL A 59 11.37 -0.21 -3.02
C VAL A 59 9.89 -0.27 -2.66
N TRP A 60 9.01 -0.33 -3.66
CA TRP A 60 7.58 -0.50 -3.44
C TRP A 60 7.26 -1.83 -2.75
N LEU A 61 7.90 -2.94 -3.12
CA LEU A 61 7.76 -4.23 -2.45
C LEU A 61 8.27 -4.19 -1.01
N MET A 62 9.41 -3.53 -0.75
CA MET A 62 9.94 -3.37 0.60
C MET A 62 8.95 -2.62 1.50
N PHE A 63 8.37 -1.51 1.01
CA PHE A 63 7.33 -0.78 1.74
C PHE A 63 6.02 -1.56 1.82
N SER A 64 5.59 -2.24 0.76
CA SER A 64 4.39 -3.07 0.74
C SER A 64 4.50 -4.18 1.77
N TRP A 65 5.63 -4.88 1.82
CA TRP A 65 5.88 -5.94 2.80
C TRP A 65 5.98 -5.37 4.23
N LEU A 66 6.61 -4.21 4.40
CA LEU A 66 6.71 -3.54 5.70
C LEU A 66 5.34 -3.07 6.23
N VAL A 67 4.43 -2.64 5.35
CA VAL A 67 3.04 -2.28 5.70
C VAL A 67 2.26 -3.54 6.10
N HIS A 68 2.44 -4.67 5.42
CA HIS A 68 1.81 -5.94 5.81
C HIS A 68 2.40 -6.53 7.11
N MET A 69 3.62 -6.15 7.49
CA MET A 69 4.21 -6.45 8.81
C MET A 69 3.94 -5.36 9.87
N GLY A 70 3.30 -4.25 9.50
CA GLY A 70 3.00 -3.14 10.39
C GLY A 70 1.79 -3.48 11.27
N SER A 71 2.07 -3.76 12.54
CA SER A 71 1.10 -4.01 13.62
C SER A 71 0.43 -5.38 13.58
N ASP A 72 1.16 -6.41 14.02
CA ASP A 72 0.56 -7.72 14.31
C ASP A 72 -0.57 -7.55 15.36
N PRO A 73 -1.84 -7.71 14.98
CA PRO A 73 -2.97 -7.52 15.89
C PRO A 73 -2.96 -8.54 17.02
N LYS A 74 -2.34 -9.71 16.78
CA LYS A 74 -2.09 -10.73 17.81
C LYS A 74 -1.11 -10.22 18.85
N GLN A 75 -0.15 -9.37 18.48
CA GLN A 75 0.74 -8.71 19.43
C GLN A 75 -0.01 -7.74 20.35
N ILE A 76 -1.00 -6.99 19.83
CA ILE A 76 -1.84 -6.10 20.65
C ILE A 76 -2.64 -6.91 21.68
N VAL A 77 -3.17 -8.08 21.31
CA VAL A 77 -3.89 -8.96 22.23
C VAL A 77 -2.96 -9.59 23.26
N ARG A 78 -1.75 -9.99 22.85
CA ARG A 78 -0.72 -10.47 23.78
C ARG A 78 -0.30 -9.41 24.79
N ASP A 79 -0.20 -8.16 24.35
CA ASP A 79 0.07 -7.01 25.22
C ASP A 79 -1.14 -6.59 26.07
N LEU A 80 -2.36 -7.02 25.71
CA LEU A 80 -3.56 -6.86 26.54
C LEU A 80 -3.58 -7.86 27.70
N GLN A 81 -3.02 -9.06 27.53
CA GLN A 81 -2.93 -10.07 28.59
C GLN A 81 -2.04 -9.64 29.76
N THR A 82 -1.16 -8.66 29.58
CA THR A 82 -0.32 -8.14 30.68
C THR A 82 -1.11 -7.26 31.65
N LEU A 83 -2.32 -6.82 31.29
CA LEU A 83 -3.30 -6.14 32.16
C LEU A 83 -2.70 -4.97 32.98
N ASP A 84 -1.90 -4.12 32.33
CA ASP A 84 -1.34 -2.87 32.87
C ASP A 84 -2.33 -1.68 32.84
N GLU A 85 -1.95 -0.52 33.40
CA GLU A 85 -2.78 0.70 33.43
C GLU A 85 -3.17 1.23 32.04
N SER A 86 -2.39 0.91 31.00
CA SER A 86 -2.62 1.31 29.61
C SER A 86 -3.46 0.31 28.81
N SER A 87 -3.86 -0.81 29.42
CA SER A 87 -4.59 -1.89 28.73
C SER A 87 -5.88 -1.41 28.07
N TRP A 88 -6.61 -0.49 28.70
CA TRP A 88 -7.82 0.07 28.10
C TRP A 88 -7.53 0.87 26.82
N GLN A 89 -6.34 1.50 26.70
CA GLN A 89 -5.91 2.22 25.49
C GLN A 89 -5.54 1.24 24.37
N LYS A 90 -4.92 0.10 24.73
CA LYS A 90 -4.64 -1.00 23.80
C LYS A 90 -5.95 -1.58 23.25
N ALA A 91 -6.93 -1.83 24.12
CA ALA A 91 -8.25 -2.35 23.74
C ALA A 91 -9.01 -1.34 22.87
N TYR A 92 -8.93 -0.04 23.19
CA TYR A 92 -9.50 1.01 22.35
C TYR A 92 -8.89 1.02 20.94
N THR A 93 -7.55 0.96 20.86
CA THR A 93 -6.82 0.92 19.58
C THR A 93 -7.24 -0.30 18.77
N LEU A 94 -7.30 -1.48 19.40
CA LEU A 94 -7.74 -2.70 18.76
C LEU A 94 -9.18 -2.60 18.23
N SER A 95 -10.11 -2.05 19.03
CA SER A 95 -11.50 -1.86 18.61
C SER A 95 -11.62 -0.94 17.38
N ASN A 96 -10.77 0.11 17.29
CA ASN A 96 -10.75 0.99 16.12
C ASN A 96 -10.08 0.34 14.90
N MET A 97 -9.03 -0.46 15.11
CA MET A 97 -8.42 -1.24 14.03
C MET A 97 -9.44 -2.20 13.42
N LEU A 98 -10.16 -2.97 14.26
CA LEU A 98 -11.19 -3.89 13.79
C LEU A 98 -12.29 -3.16 13.00
N ARG A 99 -12.65 -1.92 13.36
CA ARG A 99 -13.63 -1.09 12.62
C ARG A 99 -13.14 -0.59 11.27
N ASN A 100 -11.83 -0.50 11.06
CA ASN A 100 -11.26 -0.03 9.81
C ASN A 100 -11.45 -1.09 8.70
N PRO A 101 -12.00 -0.75 7.53
CA PRO A 101 -12.06 -1.64 6.36
C PRO A 101 -10.70 -2.23 5.94
N ASP A 102 -9.60 -1.52 6.20
CA ASP A 102 -8.25 -2.00 5.86
C ASP A 102 -7.82 -3.25 6.65
N HIS A 103 -8.55 -3.59 7.72
CA HIS A 103 -8.27 -4.72 8.61
C HIS A 103 -9.42 -5.74 8.67
N GLU A 104 -10.23 -5.83 7.61
CA GLU A 104 -11.38 -6.75 7.58
C GLU A 104 -11.01 -8.22 7.77
N GLU A 105 -9.83 -8.64 7.33
CA GLU A 105 -9.35 -10.03 7.49
C GLU A 105 -9.28 -10.47 8.96
N LEU A 106 -9.06 -9.53 9.88
CA LEU A 106 -9.00 -9.81 11.32
C LEU A 106 -10.38 -10.15 11.90
N ARG A 107 -11.46 -9.69 11.27
CA ARG A 107 -12.83 -9.92 11.75
C ARG A 107 -13.23 -11.39 11.58
N ASP A 108 -12.52 -12.13 10.74
CA ASP A 108 -12.74 -13.55 10.45
C ASP A 108 -11.82 -14.46 11.29
N ASP A 109 -10.88 -13.90 12.06
CA ASP A 109 -9.96 -14.66 12.91
C ASP A 109 -10.65 -15.16 14.19
N ALA A 110 -11.06 -16.43 14.17
CA ALA A 110 -11.69 -17.10 15.29
C ALA A 110 -10.76 -17.29 16.50
N GLU A 111 -9.45 -17.40 16.30
CA GLU A 111 -8.47 -17.52 17.37
C GLU A 111 -8.37 -16.18 18.11
N LEU A 112 -8.21 -15.08 17.36
CA LEU A 112 -8.15 -13.73 17.91
C LEU A 112 -9.42 -13.37 18.69
N ALA A 113 -10.59 -13.68 18.13
CA ALA A 113 -11.87 -13.47 18.82
C ALA A 113 -11.94 -14.26 20.14
N GLY A 114 -11.43 -15.50 20.14
CA GLY A 114 -11.36 -16.34 21.33
C GLY A 114 -10.43 -15.78 22.42
N GLU A 115 -9.27 -15.25 22.03
CA GLU A 115 -8.33 -14.63 22.96
C GLU A 115 -8.91 -13.38 23.63
N ILE A 116 -9.52 -12.48 22.85
CA ILE A 116 -10.18 -11.27 23.39
C ILE A 116 -11.35 -11.68 24.29
N ALA A 117 -12.09 -12.72 23.92
CA ALA A 117 -13.19 -13.24 24.72
C ALA A 117 -12.72 -13.81 26.06
N ALA A 118 -11.57 -14.49 26.08
CA ALA A 118 -10.96 -14.98 27.31
C ALA A 118 -10.57 -13.82 28.24
N VAL A 119 -9.90 -12.79 27.70
CA VAL A 119 -9.50 -11.59 28.49
C VAL A 119 -10.72 -10.88 29.07
N LEU A 120 -11.79 -10.67 28.28
CA LEU A 120 -13.02 -10.09 28.80
C LEU A 120 -13.66 -10.99 29.86
N GLY A 121 -13.65 -12.31 29.66
CA GLY A 121 -14.18 -13.27 30.62
C GLY A 121 -13.48 -13.20 31.97
N GLU A 122 -12.15 -13.13 31.98
CA GLU A 122 -11.34 -12.96 33.19
C GLU A 122 -11.61 -11.60 33.86
N GLU A 123 -11.73 -10.53 33.07
CA GLU A 123 -12.02 -9.19 33.60
C GLU A 123 -13.42 -9.09 34.20
N LEU A 124 -14.41 -9.83 33.71
CA LEU A 124 -15.75 -9.86 34.31
C LEU A 124 -15.76 -10.55 35.69
N GLU A 125 -14.86 -11.51 35.93
CA GLU A 125 -14.72 -12.16 37.24
C GLU A 125 -13.92 -11.29 38.23
N SER A 126 -13.15 -10.32 37.73
CA SER A 126 -12.39 -9.38 38.56
C SER A 126 -13.33 -8.49 39.41
N ALA A 127 -12.95 -8.28 40.67
CA ALA A 127 -13.63 -7.38 41.60
C ALA A 127 -13.16 -5.92 41.46
N ASP A 128 -12.18 -5.64 40.60
CA ASP A 128 -11.68 -4.30 40.37
C ASP A 128 -12.65 -3.53 39.45
N ALA A 129 -13.42 -2.62 40.04
CA ALA A 129 -14.35 -1.74 39.34
C ALA A 129 -13.76 -0.34 39.07
N SER A 130 -12.44 -0.19 39.10
CA SER A 130 -11.81 1.09 38.78
C SER A 130 -12.16 1.55 37.35
N GLU A 131 -12.23 2.87 37.15
CA GLU A 131 -12.58 3.47 35.86
C GLU A 131 -11.76 2.90 34.67
N PRO A 132 -10.43 2.69 34.77
CA PRO A 132 -9.64 2.07 33.70
C PRO A 132 -10.08 0.63 33.36
N ARG A 133 -10.45 -0.17 34.37
CA ARG A 133 -10.93 -1.55 34.19
C ARG A 133 -12.31 -1.59 33.55
N ILE A 134 -13.20 -0.71 33.98
CA ILE A 134 -14.53 -0.54 33.36
C ILE A 134 -14.37 -0.16 31.88
N ARG A 135 -13.48 0.80 31.56
CA ARG A 135 -13.17 1.16 30.17
C ARG A 135 -12.58 0.01 29.38
N LEU A 136 -11.66 -0.76 29.96
CA LEU A 136 -11.10 -1.96 29.34
C LEU A 136 -12.22 -2.94 28.94
N ARG A 137 -13.10 -3.29 29.87
CA ARG A 137 -14.25 -4.19 29.61
C ARG A 137 -15.15 -3.65 28.49
N VAL A 138 -15.44 -2.35 28.49
CA VAL A 138 -16.23 -1.69 27.43
C VAL A 138 -15.55 -1.83 26.06
N PHE A 139 -14.25 -1.58 25.96
CA PHE A 139 -13.55 -1.66 24.68
C PHE A 139 -13.33 -3.09 24.19
N LEU A 140 -13.11 -4.05 25.10
CA LEU A 140 -13.08 -5.47 24.75
C LEU A 140 -14.44 -5.95 24.23
N ALA A 141 -15.54 -5.55 24.86
CA ALA A 141 -16.89 -5.86 24.37
C ALA A 141 -17.10 -5.29 22.96
N LYS A 142 -16.75 -4.00 22.76
CA LYS A 142 -16.85 -3.35 21.45
C LYS A 142 -16.01 -4.05 20.39
N ALA A 143 -14.77 -4.43 20.71
CA ALA A 143 -13.91 -5.18 19.80
C ALA A 143 -14.55 -6.52 19.38
N LEU A 144 -15.10 -7.28 20.32
CA LEU A 144 -15.79 -8.55 20.03
C LEU A 144 -17.01 -8.37 19.12
N GLY A 145 -17.68 -7.22 19.17
CA GLY A 145 -18.81 -6.91 18.28
C GLY A 145 -18.42 -6.79 16.81
N GLU A 146 -17.17 -6.40 16.51
CA GLU A 146 -16.72 -6.13 15.14
C GLU A 146 -16.37 -7.42 14.35
N PHE A 147 -16.27 -8.57 15.02
CA PHE A 147 -15.99 -9.84 14.37
C PHE A 147 -17.19 -10.34 13.55
N ARG A 148 -16.92 -11.21 12.57
CA ARG A 148 -17.93 -11.98 11.82
C ARG A 148 -18.09 -13.40 12.37
N VAL A 149 -17.17 -13.83 13.24
CA VAL A 149 -17.21 -15.12 13.93
C VAL A 149 -17.91 -15.02 15.29
N LEU A 150 -18.69 -16.04 15.65
CA LEU A 150 -19.53 -16.03 16.86
C LEU A 150 -18.80 -16.38 18.18
N GLY A 151 -17.46 -16.53 18.15
CA GLY A 151 -16.67 -16.99 19.30
C GLY A 151 -16.81 -16.10 20.56
N GLY A 152 -17.00 -14.79 20.37
CA GLY A 152 -17.19 -13.83 21.46
C GLY A 152 -18.62 -13.76 22.04
N LEU A 153 -19.61 -14.38 21.39
CA LEU A 153 -21.01 -14.23 21.78
C LEU A 153 -21.30 -14.69 23.22
N PRO A 154 -20.79 -15.84 23.72
CA PRO A 154 -21.08 -16.27 25.09
C PRO A 154 -20.61 -15.30 26.17
N VAL A 155 -19.43 -14.68 26.00
CA VAL A 155 -18.91 -13.71 26.97
C VAL A 155 -19.63 -12.37 26.87
N LEU A 156 -20.06 -11.95 25.68
CA LEU A 156 -20.89 -10.76 25.50
C LEU A 156 -22.26 -10.92 26.18
N VAL A 157 -22.89 -12.09 26.07
CA VAL A 157 -24.13 -12.40 26.79
C VAL A 157 -23.91 -12.29 28.30
N ARG A 158 -22.84 -12.90 28.83
CA ARG A 158 -22.48 -12.79 30.25
C ARG A 158 -22.27 -11.33 30.68
N ALA A 159 -21.55 -10.54 29.88
CA ALA A 159 -21.32 -9.12 30.14
C ALA A 159 -22.62 -8.30 30.16
N ALA A 160 -23.57 -8.62 29.29
CA ALA A 160 -24.88 -7.96 29.23
C ALA A 160 -25.75 -8.26 30.48
N GLU A 161 -25.58 -9.45 31.05
CA GLU A 161 -26.30 -9.94 32.24
C GLU A 161 -25.65 -9.53 33.57
N THR A 162 -24.38 -9.10 33.57
CA THR A 162 -23.64 -8.77 34.80
C THR A 162 -24.16 -7.48 35.42
N GLU A 163 -24.81 -7.57 36.59
CA GLU A 163 -25.37 -6.43 37.34
C GLU A 163 -24.77 -6.32 38.76
N ARG A 164 -23.46 -6.09 38.88
CA ARG A 164 -22.82 -5.96 40.21
C ARG A 164 -22.88 -4.53 40.73
N GLU A 165 -22.49 -3.57 39.91
CA GLU A 165 -22.31 -2.18 40.31
C GLU A 165 -22.93 -1.20 39.32
N ALA A 166 -23.23 0.02 39.80
CA ALA A 166 -23.81 1.08 38.98
C ALA A 166 -22.89 1.50 37.81
N GLU A 167 -21.57 1.40 37.99
CA GLU A 167 -20.56 1.74 36.98
C GLU A 167 -20.48 0.69 35.86
N GLU A 168 -20.82 -0.57 36.15
CA GLU A 168 -20.83 -1.66 35.17
C GLU A 168 -21.99 -1.57 34.16
N ARG A 169 -22.95 -0.66 34.38
CA ARG A 169 -24.00 -0.38 33.39
C ARG A 169 -23.43 0.00 32.02
N HIS A 170 -22.27 0.65 31.99
CA HIS A 170 -21.58 0.96 30.74
C HIS A 170 -21.08 -0.30 30.02
N VAL A 171 -20.58 -1.29 30.77
CA VAL A 171 -20.14 -2.59 30.23
C VAL A 171 -21.32 -3.33 29.63
N ARG A 172 -22.46 -3.38 30.34
CA ARG A 172 -23.68 -4.02 29.86
C ARG A 172 -24.21 -3.40 28.58
N LEU A 173 -24.32 -2.07 28.53
CA LEU A 173 -24.78 -1.36 27.34
C LEU A 173 -23.86 -1.66 26.16
N ALA A 174 -22.54 -1.57 26.38
CA ALA A 174 -21.55 -1.90 25.35
C ALA A 174 -21.69 -3.35 24.87
N ALA A 175 -21.94 -4.30 25.78
CA ALA A 175 -22.15 -5.70 25.41
C ALA A 175 -23.41 -5.90 24.57
N ILE A 176 -24.53 -5.27 24.93
CA ILE A 176 -25.80 -5.33 24.16
C ILE A 176 -25.61 -4.74 22.76
N GLU A 177 -24.97 -3.56 22.67
CA GLU A 177 -24.62 -2.94 21.39
C GLU A 177 -23.75 -3.86 20.55
N SER A 178 -22.74 -4.47 21.17
CA SER A 178 -21.78 -5.36 20.49
C SER A 178 -22.43 -6.66 20.03
N ILE A 179 -23.41 -7.21 20.77
CA ILE A 179 -24.21 -8.35 20.31
C ILE A 179 -25.00 -7.98 19.05
N ALA A 180 -25.58 -6.78 19.01
CA ALA A 180 -26.32 -6.32 17.83
C ALA A 180 -25.39 -6.15 16.61
N VAL A 181 -24.20 -5.55 16.80
CA VAL A 181 -23.19 -5.40 15.74
C VAL A 181 -22.69 -6.77 15.26
N LEU A 182 -22.37 -7.69 16.18
CA LEU A 182 -21.95 -9.05 15.86
C LEU A 182 -23.03 -9.81 15.07
N ALA A 183 -24.30 -9.67 15.44
CA ALA A 183 -25.39 -10.31 14.73
C ALA A 183 -25.53 -9.83 13.28
N VAL A 184 -25.28 -8.54 13.03
CA VAL A 184 -25.23 -7.98 11.68
C VAL A 184 -24.03 -8.55 10.92
N ASN A 185 -22.83 -8.47 11.50
CA ASN A 185 -21.58 -8.89 10.86
C ASN A 185 -21.54 -10.39 10.53
N ALA A 186 -21.95 -11.26 11.46
CA ALA A 186 -22.01 -12.71 11.26
C ALA A 186 -23.15 -13.14 10.32
N GLY A 187 -24.18 -12.29 10.17
CA GLY A 187 -25.28 -12.53 9.25
C GLY A 187 -24.88 -12.38 7.77
N GLU A 188 -23.95 -11.47 7.47
CA GLU A 188 -23.51 -11.19 6.10
C GLU A 188 -22.73 -12.36 5.45
N GLU A 189 -21.97 -13.13 6.23
CA GLU A 189 -21.22 -14.31 5.74
C GLU A 189 -22.14 -15.40 5.18
N ARG A 190 -23.38 -15.52 5.70
CA ARG A 190 -24.35 -16.54 5.22
C ARG A 190 -25.08 -16.16 3.94
N VAL A 191 -24.95 -14.91 3.47
CA VAL A 191 -25.72 -14.37 2.34
C VAL A 191 -24.87 -14.23 1.06
N ARG A 192 -23.55 -14.40 1.15
CA ARG A 192 -22.64 -14.49 0.00
C ARG A 192 -22.36 -15.94 -0.39
#